data_AF-A0A7Y6E659-F1
#
_entry.id   AF-A0A7Y6E659-F1
#
_cell.length_a   1.000
_cell.length_b   1.000
_cell.length_c   1.000
_cell.angle_alpha   90.00
_cell.angle_beta   90.00
_cell.angle_gamma   90.00
#
_symmetry.space_group_name_H-M   'P 1'
#
loop_
_entity.id
_entity.type
_entity.pdbx_description
1 polymer ?
#
loop_
_entity_poly.entity_id
_entity_poly.type
_entity_poly.pdbx_seq_one_letter_code
_entity_poly.pdbx_strand_id
1 'polypeptide(L)'
;MTGLVTFLVILVALGIVMGTLGRLALSARRRGTAGSAMRAALMAYDEGIHGTAHDSHIEIQVQARRKVPVMSPDDPLRWNDGVPLTGRPGRPARTGRDRGRRWFRRGRA
;
A
#
# COMPACT_ATOMS: atom_id res chain seq x y z
N MET A 1 22.19 6.27 47.00
CA MET A 1 23.12 6.60 45.90
C MET A 1 22.93 5.68 44.69
N THR A 2 22.78 4.36 44.87
CA THR A 2 22.59 3.39 43.79
C THR A 2 21.34 3.60 42.92
N GLY A 3 20.19 3.95 43.51
CA GLY A 3 18.95 4.13 42.74
C GLY A 3 19.00 5.24 41.70
N LEU A 4 19.69 6.35 41.99
CA LEU A 4 19.88 7.45 41.02
C LEU A 4 20.76 7.00 39.86
N VAL A 5 21.83 6.24 40.13
CA VAL A 5 22.70 5.68 39.10
C VAL A 5 21.92 4.72 38.20
N THR A 6 21.14 3.81 38.77
CA THR A 6 20.30 2.88 38.00
C THR A 6 19.28 3.62 37.12
N PHE A 7 18.64 4.65 37.65
CA PHE A 7 17.70 5.48 36.89
C PHE A 7 18.37 6.16 35.69
N LEU A 8 19.55 6.76 35.88
CA LEU A 8 20.31 7.39 34.81
C LEU A 8 20.72 6.40 33.73
N VAL A 9 21.16 5.20 34.11
CA VAL A 9 21.53 4.13 33.15
C VAL A 9 20.34 3.76 32.27
N ILE A 10 19.16 3.57 32.87
CA ILE A 10 17.94 3.26 32.12
C ILE A 10 17.57 4.40 31.17
N LEU A 11 17.66 5.65 31.63
CA LEU A 11 17.30 6.82 30.85
C LEU A 11 18.25 7.01 29.65
N VAL A 12 19.55 6.82 29.85
CA VAL A 12 20.55 6.84 28.76
C VAL A 12 20.31 5.70 27.78
N ALA A 13 20.09 4.47 28.26
CA ALA A 13 19.79 3.33 27.40
C ALA A 13 18.55 3.57 26.55
N LEU A 14 17.47 4.07 27.15
CA LEU A 14 16.25 4.44 26.45
C LEU A 14 16.49 5.55 25.42
N GLY A 15 17.28 6.56 25.79
CA GLY A 15 17.67 7.64 24.89
C GLY A 15 18.47 7.14 23.68
N ILE A 16 19.37 6.17 23.87
CA ILE A 16 20.11 5.53 22.78
C ILE A 16 19.16 4.76 21.85
N VAL A 17 18.23 3.98 22.41
CA VAL A 17 17.25 3.23 21.62
C VAL A 17 16.37 4.19 20.80
N MET A 18 15.80 5.21 21.44
CA MET A 18 14.96 6.19 20.75
C MET A 18 15.74 7.01 19.72
N GLY A 19 16.99 7.39 20.05
CA GLY A 19 17.87 8.12 19.14
C GLY A 19 18.25 7.30 17.90
N THR A 20 18.56 6.02 18.07
CA THR A 20 18.89 5.12 16.94
C THR A 20 17.67 4.85 16.06
N LEU A 21 16.50 4.57 16.64
CA LEU A 21 15.24 4.40 15.90
C LEU A 21 14.84 5.68 15.16
N GLY A 22 14.94 6.83 15.83
CA GLY A 22 14.67 8.13 15.23
C GLY A 22 15.60 8.42 14.06
N ARG A 23 16.91 8.17 14.22
CA ARG A 23 17.90 8.31 13.15
C ARG A 23 17.63 7.36 11.98
N LEU A 24 17.23 6.12 12.24
CA LEU A 24 16.83 5.16 11.19
C LEU A 24 15.59 5.64 10.45
N ALA A 25 14.56 6.12 11.15
CA ALA A 25 13.35 6.67 10.55
C ALA A 25 13.64 7.92 9.71
N LEU A 26 14.48 8.83 10.20
CA LEU A 26 14.95 10.01 9.47
C LEU A 26 15.76 9.63 8.24
N SER A 27 16.69 8.67 8.37
CA SER A 27 17.47 8.13 7.26
C SER A 27 16.54 7.50 6.21
N ALA A 28 15.53 6.73 6.64
CA ALA A 28 14.57 6.11 5.74
C ALA A 28 13.70 7.12 4.99
N ARG A 29 13.30 8.20 5.66
CA ARG A 29 12.56 9.31 5.05
C ARG A 29 13.43 10.11 4.07
N ARG A 30 14.71 10.33 4.40
CA ARG A 30 15.63 11.11 3.57
C ARG A 30 16.19 10.33 2.38
N ARG A 31 16.40 9.02 2.54
CA ARG A 31 17.02 8.14 1.53
C ARG A 31 16.01 7.28 0.78
N GLY A 32 14.71 7.37 1.11
CA GLY A 32 13.66 6.57 0.45
C GLY A 32 13.72 5.07 0.75
N THR A 33 14.43 4.64 1.81
CA THR A 33 14.62 3.21 2.13
C THR A 33 13.36 2.54 2.70
N ALA A 34 12.26 3.27 2.85
CA ALA A 34 10.95 2.66 3.02
C ALA A 34 10.67 1.64 1.89
N GLY A 35 11.13 1.93 0.66
CA GLY A 35 11.03 1.00 -0.46
C GLY A 35 11.90 -0.26 -0.32
N SER A 36 13.08 -0.19 0.32
CA SER A 36 13.95 -1.36 0.49
C SER A 36 13.48 -2.27 1.61
N ALA A 37 12.98 -1.71 2.71
CA ALA A 37 12.38 -2.50 3.79
C ALA A 37 11.06 -3.16 3.33
N MET A 38 10.22 -2.41 2.60
CA MET A 38 9.01 -2.96 1.99
C MET A 38 9.35 -4.05 0.95
N ARG A 39 10.38 -3.84 0.12
CA ARG A 39 10.86 -4.85 -0.82
C ARG A 39 11.42 -6.08 -0.12
N ALA A 40 12.15 -5.93 0.98
CA ALA A 40 12.64 -7.06 1.76
C ALA A 40 11.49 -7.85 2.40
N ALA A 41 10.47 -7.16 2.92
CA ALA A 41 9.26 -7.80 3.46
C ALA A 41 8.46 -8.51 2.36
N LEU A 42 8.29 -7.89 1.19
CA LEU A 42 7.64 -8.51 0.03
C LEU A 42 8.44 -9.70 -0.50
N MET A 43 9.77 -9.61 -0.52
CA MET A 43 10.63 -10.73 -0.92
C MET A 43 10.52 -11.90 0.05
N ALA A 44 10.46 -11.65 1.36
CA ALA A 44 10.22 -12.70 2.36
C ALA A 44 8.81 -13.30 2.26
N TYR A 45 7.81 -12.49 1.91
CA TYR A 45 6.44 -12.95 1.68
C TYR A 45 6.34 -13.80 0.42
N ASP A 46 6.95 -13.34 -0.68
CA ASP A 46 6.99 -14.06 -1.94
C ASP A 46 7.69 -15.41 -1.77
N GLU A 47 8.77 -15.50 -0.99
CA GLU A 47 9.45 -16.77 -0.67
C GLU A 47 8.53 -17.75 0.07
N GLY A 48 7.72 -17.27 1.04
CA GLY A 48 6.80 -18.11 1.80
C GLY A 48 5.55 -18.56 1.02
N ILE A 49 5.13 -17.77 0.04
CA ILE A 49 3.90 -18.00 -0.74
C ILE A 49 4.21 -18.56 -2.13
N HIS A 50 5.48 -18.65 -2.53
CA HIS A 50 5.91 -19.03 -3.87
C HIS A 50 5.24 -20.31 -4.39
N GLY A 51 5.12 -21.34 -3.54
CA GLY A 51 4.45 -22.60 -3.88
C GLY A 51 2.97 -22.42 -4.22
N THR A 52 2.22 -21.68 -3.40
CA THR A 52 0.78 -21.41 -3.62
C THR A 52 0.51 -20.37 -4.71
N ALA A 53 1.48 -19.48 -4.96
CA ALA A 53 1.39 -18.48 -6.02
C ALA A 53 1.47 -19.13 -7.41
N HIS A 54 2.20 -20.25 -7.55
CA HIS A 54 2.32 -20.95 -8.82
C HIS A 54 0.97 -21.52 -9.28
N ASP A 55 0.24 -22.20 -8.39
CA ASP A 55 -1.10 -22.74 -8.69
C ASP A 55 -2.11 -21.63 -9.03
N SER A 56 -2.07 -20.53 -8.27
CA SER A 56 -2.92 -19.36 -8.50
C SER A 56 -2.65 -18.69 -9.85
N HIS A 57 -1.38 -18.69 -10.31
CA HIS A 57 -0.99 -18.07 -11.57
C HIS A 57 -1.64 -18.76 -12.78
N ILE A 58 -1.74 -20.09 -12.73
CA ILE A 58 -2.38 -20.89 -13.78
C ILE A 58 -3.88 -20.58 -13.85
N GLU A 59 -4.57 -20.49 -12.70
CA GLU A 59 -5.99 -20.19 -12.66
C GLU A 59 -6.31 -18.77 -13.18
N ILE A 60 -5.48 -17.78 -12.85
CA ILE A 60 -5.62 -16.40 -13.34
C ILE A 60 -5.38 -16.34 -14.86
N GLN A 61 -4.40 -17.06 -15.40
CA GLN A 61 -4.21 -17.11 -16.86
C GLN A 61 -5.40 -17.75 -17.57
N VAL A 62 -5.99 -18.79 -16.98
CA VAL A 62 -7.20 -19.43 -17.52
C VAL A 62 -8.38 -18.45 -17.50
N GLN A 63 -8.55 -17.66 -16.43
CA GLN A 63 -9.55 -16.59 -16.36
C GLN A 63 -9.30 -15.48 -17.38
N ALA A 64 -8.05 -15.02 -17.53
CA ALA A 64 -7.68 -13.95 -18.46
C ALA A 64 -7.86 -14.36 -19.94
N ARG A 65 -7.76 -15.65 -20.26
CA ARG A 65 -8.02 -16.19 -21.60
C ARG A 65 -9.51 -16.44 -21.88
N ARG A 66 -10.40 -16.40 -20.88
CA ARG A 66 -11.84 -16.57 -21.09
C ARG A 66 -12.42 -15.31 -21.72
N LYS A 67 -13.00 -15.46 -22.92
CA LYS A 67 -13.74 -14.41 -23.64
C LYS A 67 -15.13 -14.13 -23.06
N VAL A 68 -15.65 -15.02 -22.21
CA VAL A 68 -17.00 -14.93 -21.66
C VAL A 68 -16.90 -14.78 -20.14
N PRO A 69 -17.51 -13.74 -19.54
CA PRO A 69 -17.56 -13.60 -18.09
C PRO A 69 -18.22 -14.83 -17.47
N VAL A 70 -17.58 -15.44 -16.47
CA VAL A 70 -18.21 -16.51 -15.68
C VAL A 70 -19.14 -15.83 -14.70
N MET A 71 -20.41 -16.21 -14.73
CA MET A 71 -21.43 -15.71 -13.80
C MET A 71 -21.00 -16.03 -12.37
N SER A 72 -20.95 -15.02 -11.50
CA SER A 72 -20.61 -15.21 -10.09
C SER A 72 -21.70 -16.06 -9.43
N PRO A 73 -21.41 -16.93 -8.45
CA PRO A 73 -22.45 -17.67 -7.72
C PRO A 73 -23.52 -16.77 -7.08
N ASP A 74 -23.17 -15.52 -6.74
CA ASP A 74 -24.08 -14.51 -6.21
C ASP A 74 -24.73 -13.64 -7.29
N ASP A 75 -24.38 -13.82 -8.57
CA ASP A 75 -25.09 -13.12 -9.64
C ASP A 75 -26.49 -13.71 -9.76
N PRO A 76 -27.54 -12.89 -9.62
CA PRO A 76 -28.88 -13.36 -9.94
C PRO A 76 -28.87 -13.82 -11.39
N LEU A 77 -29.31 -15.07 -11.63
CA LEU A 77 -29.48 -15.73 -12.93
C LEU A 77 -30.18 -14.82 -13.93
N ARG A 78 -29.44 -13.88 -14.51
CA ARG A 78 -29.96 -12.96 -15.50
C ARG A 78 -29.71 -13.63 -16.83
N TRP A 79 -30.67 -14.49 -17.18
CA TRP A 79 -30.82 -15.00 -18.53
C TRP A 79 -30.59 -13.85 -19.51
N ASN A 80 -29.77 -14.14 -20.51
CA ASN A 80 -29.30 -13.21 -21.52
C ASN A 80 -30.47 -12.64 -22.33
N ASP A 81 -31.12 -11.60 -21.80
CA ASP A 81 -31.99 -10.74 -22.57
C ASP A 81 -31.07 -9.82 -23.36
N GLY A 82 -31.00 -10.03 -24.67
CA GLY A 82 -30.13 -9.32 -25.62
C GLY A 82 -30.42 -7.81 -25.73
N VAL A 83 -30.21 -7.06 -24.65
CA VAL A 83 -30.44 -5.62 -24.61
C VAL A 83 -29.16 -4.91 -25.08
N PRO A 84 -29.19 -4.17 -26.20
CA PRO A 84 -28.10 -3.27 -26.55
C PRO A 84 -27.99 -2.22 -25.45
N LEU A 85 -26.80 -2.01 -24.89
CA LEU A 85 -26.51 -0.91 -23.97
C LEU A 85 -26.49 0.42 -24.75
N THR A 86 -27.62 0.82 -25.30
CA THR A 86 -27.87 2.17 -25.81
C THR A 86 -28.48 3.00 -24.69
N GLY A 87 -27.72 3.99 -24.22
CA GLY A 87 -28.27 5.11 -23.47
C GLY A 87 -28.29 4.94 -21.95
N ARG A 88 -27.17 5.27 -21.29
CA ARG A 88 -27.25 5.87 -19.96
C ARG A 88 -26.85 7.34 -20.06
N PRO A 89 -27.79 8.29 -19.96
CA PRO A 89 -27.46 9.70 -19.99
C PRO A 89 -26.82 10.15 -18.66
N GLY A 90 -25.72 10.90 -18.77
CA GLY A 90 -25.31 11.98 -17.88
C GLY A 90 -25.15 11.69 -16.39
N ARG A 91 -23.93 11.36 -15.95
CA ARG A 91 -23.44 11.88 -14.66
C ARG A 91 -22.55 13.08 -14.93
N PRO A 92 -22.92 14.31 -14.53
CA PRO A 92 -22.03 15.45 -14.65
C PRO A 92 -20.78 15.21 -13.82
N ALA A 93 -19.62 15.41 -14.44
CA ALA A 93 -18.34 15.42 -13.77
C ALA A 93 -18.38 16.50 -12.69
N ARG A 94 -18.36 16.09 -11.41
CA ARG A 94 -18.19 17.01 -10.28
C ARG A 94 -16.83 17.68 -10.41
N THR A 95 -16.85 18.88 -10.94
CA THR A 95 -15.84 19.91 -10.71
C THR A 95 -15.81 20.19 -9.20
N GLY A 96 -14.60 20.37 -8.65
CA GLY A 96 -14.43 20.57 -7.22
C GLY A 96 -13.14 19.94 -6.69
N ARG A 97 -12.02 20.20 -7.37
CA ARG A 97 -10.69 19.93 -6.82
C ARG A 97 -10.02 21.27 -6.48
N ASP A 98 -10.73 22.09 -5.74
CA ASP A 98 -10.13 23.10 -4.87
C ASP A 98 -9.44 22.38 -3.72
N ARG A 99 -8.17 22.03 -3.94
CA ARG A 99 -7.24 21.79 -2.85
C ARG A 99 -6.09 22.77 -2.98
N GLY A 100 -6.29 23.92 -2.33
CA GLY A 100 -5.24 24.83 -1.95
C GLY A 100 -4.09 24.09 -1.28
N ARG A 101 -3.03 23.85 -2.06
CA ARG A 101 -1.70 23.40 -1.61
C ARG A 101 -0.63 23.93 -2.53
N ARG A 102 -0.47 25.26 -2.56
CA ARG A 102 0.81 25.92 -2.89
C ARG A 102 1.12 27.02 -1.88
N TRP A 103 0.98 26.66 -0.61
CA TRP A 103 1.59 27.36 0.52
C TRP A 103 2.91 26.68 0.85
N PHE A 104 3.99 27.04 0.17
CA PHE A 104 5.40 27.00 0.60
C PHE A 104 6.22 27.60 -0.58
N ARG A 105 6.46 28.92 -0.57
CA ARG A 105 7.59 29.62 0.10
C ARG A 105 8.90 29.41 -0.69
N ARG A 106 9.30 30.38 -1.53
CA ARG A 106 10.16 31.57 -1.28
C ARG A 106 11.66 31.25 -1.03
N GLY A 107 12.50 31.94 -1.83
CA GLY A 107 13.96 32.15 -1.71
C GLY A 107 14.75 31.27 -2.67
N ARG A 108 15.40 31.71 -3.77
CA ARG A 108 16.25 32.90 -4.03
C ARG A 108 17.30 33.14 -2.94
N ALA A 109 18.42 32.42 -3.08
CA ALA A 109 19.79 32.93 -3.06
C ALA A 109 20.62 31.94 -3.88
#